data_AF-A0AAU2LFK0-F1
#
_entry.id   AF-A0AAU2LFK0-F1
#
_cell.length_a   1.000
_cell.length_b   1.000
_cell.length_c   1.000
_cell.angle_alpha   90.00
_cell.angle_beta   90.00
_cell.angle_gamma   90.00
#
_symmetry.space_group_name_H-M   'P 1'
#
loop_
_entity.id
_entity.type
_entity.pdbx_description
1 polymer ?
#
loop_
_entity_poly.entity_id
_entity_poly.type
_entity_poly.pdbx_seq_one_letter_code
_entity_poly.pdbx_strand_id
1 'polypeptide(L)'
;MLFATKTEHFKAMLQRAVEAGVAFAWVTADEAYGQSKSLRCWMEQRAISHVMCVKTSYTVITRGAGERRVDELVAGLAPQAWKNGEGPIGRGALGGAGVGEQDLQGFR
;
A
#
# COMPACT_ATOMS: atom_id res chain seq x y z
N MET A 1 12.91 -8.90 26.08
CA MET A 1 12.20 -9.37 24.87
C MET A 1 11.09 -8.38 24.59
N LEU A 2 11.14 -7.63 23.47
CA LEU A 2 10.01 -6.79 23.06
C LEU A 2 8.98 -7.66 22.34
N PHE A 3 7.70 -7.48 22.65
CA PHE A 3 6.61 -8.07 21.89
C PHE A 3 6.44 -7.33 20.57
N ALA A 4 6.39 -8.07 19.46
CA ALA A 4 6.06 -7.50 18.16
C ALA A 4 4.57 -7.19 18.11
N THR A 5 4.23 -5.99 17.66
CA THR A 5 2.86 -5.61 17.32
C THR A 5 2.33 -6.48 16.18
N LYS A 6 1.00 -6.60 16.07
CA LYS A 6 0.33 -7.32 14.97
C LYS A 6 0.87 -6.90 13.60
N THR A 7 1.04 -5.60 13.39
CA THR A 7 1.57 -4.98 12.18
C THR A 7 3.03 -5.36 11.90
N GLU A 8 3.88 -5.37 12.93
CA GLU A 8 5.29 -5.79 12.80
C GLU A 8 5.40 -7.28 12.48
N HIS A 9 4.55 -8.11 13.11
CA HIS A 9 4.51 -9.54 12.82
C HIS A 9 4.09 -9.81 11.37
N PHE A 10 3.03 -9.15 10.91
CA PHE A 10 2.56 -9.25 9.54
C PHE A 10 3.61 -8.81 8.52
N LYS A 11 4.28 -7.67 8.77
CA LYS A 11 5.41 -7.20 7.95
C LYS A 11 6.52 -8.25 7.86
N ALA A 12 6.88 -8.89 8.97
CA ALA A 12 7.91 -9.92 9.01
C ALA A 12 7.49 -11.21 8.28
N MET A 13 6.21 -11.58 8.29
CA MET A 13 5.69 -12.70 7.50
C MET A 13 5.73 -12.38 6.00
N LEU A 14 5.28 -11.18 5.62
CA LEU A 14 5.27 -10.75 4.22
C LEU A 14 6.68 -10.65 3.65
N GLN A 15 7.63 -10.11 4.43
CA GLN A 15 9.03 -10.08 4.06
C GLN A 15 9.58 -11.48 3.78
N ARG A 16 9.29 -12.44 4.66
CA ARG A 16 9.71 -13.84 4.47
C ARG A 16 9.10 -14.49 3.23
N ALA A 17 7.83 -14.21 2.94
CA ALA A 17 7.18 -14.73 1.73
C ALA A 17 7.84 -14.18 0.46
N VAL A 18 8.19 -12.89 0.45
CA VAL A 18 8.92 -12.25 -0.65
C VAL A 18 10.31 -12.86 -0.82
N GLU A 19 11.07 -12.99 0.27
CA GLU A 19 12.42 -13.56 0.26
C GLU A 19 12.43 -15.03 -0.18
N ALA A 20 11.39 -15.80 0.19
CA ALA A 20 11.20 -17.17 -0.24
C ALA A 20 10.71 -17.31 -1.70
N GLY A 21 10.47 -16.20 -2.41
CA GLY A 21 9.99 -16.21 -3.79
C GLY A 21 8.58 -16.76 -3.93
N VAL A 22 7.75 -16.68 -2.88
CA VAL A 22 6.35 -17.12 -2.94
C VAL A 22 5.61 -16.28 -3.96
N ALA A 23 5.01 -16.92 -4.96
CA ALA A 23 4.22 -16.23 -5.97
C ALA A 23 2.90 -15.75 -5.37
N PHE A 24 2.72 -14.43 -5.28
CA PHE A 24 1.43 -13.80 -4.94
C PHE A 24 1.23 -12.53 -5.77
N ALA A 25 -0.01 -12.26 -6.15
CA ALA A 25 -0.35 -11.10 -6.99
C ALA A 25 -0.69 -9.84 -6.17
N TRP A 26 -1.28 -10.01 -4.99
CA TRP A 26 -1.67 -8.92 -4.11
C TRP A 26 -1.86 -9.39 -2.66
N VAL A 27 -1.95 -8.44 -1.73
CA VAL A 27 -2.13 -8.69 -0.30
C VAL A 27 -3.37 -7.96 0.21
N THR A 28 -4.28 -8.65 0.89
CA THR A 28 -5.32 -8.01 1.71
C THR A 28 -4.99 -8.09 3.17
N ALA A 29 -5.36 -7.05 3.92
CA ALA A 29 -5.30 -7.08 5.36
C ALA A 29 -6.53 -6.38 5.96
N ASP A 30 -6.86 -6.75 7.21
CA ASP A 30 -7.92 -6.11 7.96
C ASP A 30 -7.62 -4.63 8.25
N GLU A 31 -8.65 -3.90 8.68
CA GLU A 31 -8.57 -2.47 8.97
C GLU A 31 -7.43 -2.12 9.93
N ALA A 32 -7.14 -2.95 10.95
CA ALA A 32 -6.11 -2.65 11.94
C ALA A 32 -4.72 -2.52 11.30
N TYR A 33 -4.47 -3.21 10.20
CA TYR A 33 -3.22 -3.09 9.45
C TYR A 33 -3.21 -1.86 8.54
N GLY A 34 -4.34 -1.54 7.90
CA GLY A 34 -4.44 -0.37 7.02
C GLY A 34 -4.26 0.96 7.75
N GLN A 35 -4.51 0.99 9.07
CA GLN A 35 -4.22 2.15 9.91
C GLN A 35 -2.72 2.45 10.04
N SER A 36 -1.82 1.51 9.72
CA SER A 36 -0.38 1.73 9.76
C SER A 36 0.13 2.35 8.47
N LYS A 37 0.42 3.67 8.50
CA LYS A 37 1.06 4.38 7.36
C LYS A 37 2.41 3.75 7.00
N SER A 38 3.21 3.37 8.00
CA SER A 38 4.53 2.75 7.78
C SER A 38 4.45 1.39 7.09
N LEU A 39 3.44 0.57 7.38
CA LEU A 39 3.22 -0.69 6.68
C LEU A 39 2.84 -0.45 5.21
N ARG A 40 1.89 0.47 4.95
CA ARG A 40 1.46 0.83 3.59
C ARG A 40 2.63 1.33 2.74
N CYS A 41 3.39 2.30 3.25
CA CYS A 41 4.59 2.80 2.55
C CYS A 41 5.63 1.70 2.30
N TRP A 42 5.83 0.78 3.24
CA TRP A 42 6.77 -0.33 3.06
C TRP A 42 6.39 -1.29 1.92
N MET A 43 5.08 -1.52 1.72
CA MET A 43 4.56 -2.31 0.59
C MET A 43 4.65 -1.54 -0.73
N GLU A 44 4.30 -0.25 -0.73
CA GLU A 44 4.39 0.63 -1.91
C GLU A 44 5.84 0.72 -2.43
N GLN A 45 6.82 0.87 -1.54
CA GLN A 45 8.25 0.87 -1.88
C GLN A 45 8.74 -0.43 -2.53
N ARG A 46 8.07 -1.55 -2.25
CA ARG A 46 8.38 -2.88 -2.82
C ARG A 46 7.52 -3.24 -4.02
N ALA A 47 6.71 -2.29 -4.50
CA ALA A 47 5.70 -2.52 -5.55
C ALA A 47 4.74 -3.68 -5.23
N ILE A 48 4.48 -3.94 -3.93
CA ILE A 48 3.52 -4.95 -3.49
C ILE A 48 2.12 -4.37 -3.62
N SER A 49 1.35 -4.93 -4.55
CA SER A 49 -0.06 -4.59 -4.73
C SER A 49 -0.85 -5.01 -3.49
N HIS A 50 -1.67 -4.12 -2.95
CA HIS A 50 -2.42 -4.40 -1.73
C HIS A 50 -3.79 -3.72 -1.71
N VAL A 51 -4.72 -4.32 -0.96
CA VAL A 51 -6.06 -3.77 -0.69
C VAL A 51 -6.25 -3.72 0.81
N MET A 52 -6.40 -2.52 1.36
CA MET A 52 -6.53 -2.30 2.80
C MET A 52 -7.56 -1.22 3.09
N CYS A 53 -8.33 -1.40 4.16
CA CYS A 53 -9.23 -0.38 4.67
C CYS A 53 -8.42 0.69 5.39
N VAL A 54 -8.63 1.96 5.01
CA VAL A 54 -8.04 3.14 5.65
C VAL A 54 -9.14 4.06 6.16
N LYS A 55 -8.86 4.86 7.19
CA LYS A 55 -9.78 5.92 7.61
C LYS A 55 -9.96 6.94 6.49
N THR A 56 -11.17 7.48 6.37
CA THR A 56 -11.48 8.52 5.36
C THR A 56 -10.66 9.80 5.53
N SER A 57 -10.19 10.07 6.75
CA SER A 57 -9.34 11.23 7.08
C SER A 57 -7.87 11.02 6.77
N TYR A 58 -7.46 9.82 6.34
CA TYR A 58 -6.07 9.52 6.06
C TYR A 58 -5.67 10.00 4.68
N THR A 59 -4.37 10.23 4.54
CA THR A 59 -3.72 10.47 3.26
C THR A 59 -3.22 9.16 2.64
N VAL A 60 -3.37 9.06 1.33
CA VAL A 60 -2.87 7.96 0.50
C VAL A 60 -2.09 8.56 -0.68
N ILE A 61 -1.07 7.85 -1.13
CA ILE A 61 -0.30 8.25 -2.30
C ILE A 61 -0.92 7.56 -3.51
N THR A 62 -1.36 8.37 -4.48
CA THR A 62 -1.96 7.85 -5.71
C THR A 62 -1.03 8.06 -6.89
N ARG A 63 -0.98 7.07 -7.79
CA ARG A 63 -0.15 7.16 -8.99
C ARG A 63 -0.64 8.32 -9.88
N GLY A 64 0.15 9.39 -9.95
CA GLY A 64 -0.13 10.57 -10.77
C GLY A 64 -0.82 11.74 -10.07
N ALA A 65 -1.23 11.62 -8.80
CA ALA A 65 -1.90 12.70 -8.07
C ALA A 65 -1.29 13.04 -6.69
N GLY A 66 -0.18 12.38 -6.33
CA GLY A 66 0.56 12.67 -5.09
C GLY A 66 -0.16 12.20 -3.83
N GLU A 67 0.28 12.70 -2.67
CA GLU A 67 -0.38 12.47 -1.38
C GLU A 67 -1.69 13.26 -1.32
N ARG A 68 -2.82 12.56 -1.16
CA ARG A 68 -4.16 13.13 -1.14
C ARG A 68 -5.00 12.48 -0.04
N ARG A 69 -5.95 13.21 0.54
CA ARG A 69 -6.88 12.62 1.51
C ARG A 69 -7.88 11.68 0.81
N VAL A 70 -8.25 10.61 1.51
CA VAL A 70 -9.14 9.58 0.97
C VAL A 70 -10.54 10.14 0.66
N ASP A 71 -11.09 11.00 1.50
CA ASP A 71 -12.39 11.63 1.24
C ASP A 71 -12.39 12.51 -0.02
N GLU A 72 -11.38 13.34 -0.19
CA GLU A 72 -11.21 14.18 -1.40
C GLU A 72 -11.05 13.32 -2.66
N LEU A 73 -10.32 12.22 -2.57
CA LEU A 73 -10.15 11.29 -3.68
C LEU A 73 -11.47 10.61 -4.04
N VAL A 74 -12.20 10.10 -3.06
CA VAL A 74 -13.47 9.41 -3.29
C VAL A 74 -14.53 10.37 -3.83
N ALA A 75 -14.60 11.60 -3.30
CA ALA A 75 -15.52 12.63 -3.80
C ALA A 75 -15.20 13.08 -5.24
N GLY A 76 -13.94 13.00 -5.65
CA GLY A 76 -13.50 13.33 -7.00
C GLY A 76 -13.69 12.22 -8.04
N LEU A 77 -14.06 10.99 -7.63
CA LEU A 77 -14.25 9.87 -8.54
C LEU A 77 -15.66 9.87 -9.11
N ALA A 78 -15.76 9.76 -10.44
CA ALA A 78 -17.04 9.56 -11.08
C ALA A 78 -17.62 8.17 -10.69
N PRO A 79 -18.94 7.99 -10.59
CA PRO A 79 -19.54 6.71 -10.16
C PRO A 79 -19.12 5.48 -10.99
N GLN A 80 -18.70 5.70 -12.24
CA GLN A 80 -18.26 4.67 -13.19
C GLN A 80 -16.75 4.38 -13.10
N ALA A 81 -16.02 5.13 -12.26
CA ALA A 81 -14.60 4.93 -12.02
C ALA A 81 -14.34 3.64 -11.22
N TRP A 82 -15.35 3.14 -10.50
CA TRP A 82 -15.29 1.83 -9.88
C TRP A 82 -15.38 0.75 -10.96
N LYS A 83 -14.30 0.00 -11.15
CA LYS A 83 -14.27 -1.17 -12.01
C LYS A 83 -14.20 -2.41 -11.15
N ASN A 84 -15.11 -3.35 -11.41
CA ASN A 84 -14.96 -4.71 -10.90
C ASN A 84 -13.63 -5.25 -11.46
N GLY A 85 -12.81 -5.86 -10.61
CA GLY A 85 -11.47 -6.33 -10.95
C GLY A 85 -11.50 -7.53 -11.91
N GLU A 86 -11.95 -7.32 -13.14
CA GLU A 86 -11.95 -8.26 -14.26
C GLU A 86 -10.82 -7.84 -15.24
N GLY A 87 -9.59 -7.74 -14.74
CA GLY A 87 -8.40 -7.48 -15.54
C GLY A 87 -7.39 -8.61 -15.33
N PRO A 88 -6.51 -8.92 -16.31
CA PRO A 88 -5.51 -9.96 -16.14
C PRO A 88 -4.66 -9.67 -14.90
N ILE A 89 -4.76 -10.59 -13.95
CA ILE A 89 -4.12 -10.53 -12.64
C ILE A 89 -2.61 -10.63 -12.87
N GLY A 90 -1.85 -9.64 -12.36
CA GLY A 90 -0.41 -9.79 -12.12
C GLY A 90 0.53 -9.53 -13.30
N ARG A 91 0.46 -8.35 -13.94
CA ARG A 91 1.62 -7.85 -14.70
C ARG A 91 1.90 -6.37 -14.40
N GLY A 92 2.29 -6.10 -13.15
CA GLY A 92 2.97 -4.87 -12.76
C GLY A 92 4.46 -5.16 -12.65
N ALA A 93 5.25 -4.62 -13.58
CA ALA A 93 6.67 -4.89 -13.75
C ALA A 93 7.50 -4.58 -12.49
N LEU A 94 8.43 -5.49 -12.17
CA LEU A 94 9.70 -5.16 -11.54
C LEU A 94 10.44 -4.22 -12.51
N GLY A 95 10.17 -2.92 -12.42
CA GLY A 95 10.79 -1.89 -13.25
C GLY A 95 11.02 -0.66 -12.40
N GLY A 96 12.27 -0.51 -11.94
CA GLY A 96 12.70 0.54 -11.04
C GLY A 96 12.36 1.94 -11.55
N ALA A 97 11.74 2.72 -10.68
CA ALA A 97 11.88 4.16 -10.65
C ALA A 97 11.91 4.52 -9.16
N GLY A 98 13.09 4.92 -8.68
CA GLY A 98 13.30 5.27 -7.29
C GLY A 98 12.33 6.37 -6.88
N VAL A 99 11.61 6.14 -5.77
CA VAL A 99 11.11 7.26 -4.98
C VAL A 99 12.36 7.97 -4.46
N GLY A 100 12.60 9.18 -4.97
CA GLY A 100 13.75 9.97 -4.58
C GLY A 100 13.73 10.22 -3.08
N GLU A 101 14.88 9.99 -2.45
CA GLU A 101 15.24 10.23 -1.04
C GLU A 101 14.85 11.63 -0.51
N GLN A 102 14.43 12.55 -1.38
CA GLN A 102 14.26 13.98 -1.09
C GLN A 102 12.87 14.33 -0.54
N ASP A 103 11.87 13.46 -0.66
CA ASP A 103 10.51 13.72 -0.16
C ASP A 103 10.33 13.31 1.33
N LEU A 104 11.37 12.78 1.97
CA LEU A 104 11.30 12.26 3.35
C LEU A 104 11.68 13.26 4.44
N GLN A 105 12.11 14.49 4.11
CA GLN A 105 12.53 15.47 5.13
C GLN A 105 11.39 16.34 5.68
N GLY A 106 10.16 16.18 5.21
CA GLY A 106 9.02 17.02 5.59
C GLY A 106 8.12 16.48 6.70
N PHE A 107 8.50 15.41 7.41
CA PHE A 107 7.59 14.73 8.37
C PHE A 107 8.18 14.70 9.79
N ARG A 108 7.89 15.77 10.56
CA ARG A 108 7.95 15.76 12.03
C ARG A 108 6.54 15.67 12.59
#